data_AF-A0A854DTE8-F1
#
_entry.id   AF-A0A854DTE8-F1
#
_cell.length_a   1.000
_cell.length_b   1.000
_cell.length_c   1.000
_cell.angle_alpha   90.00
_cell.angle_beta   90.00
_cell.angle_gamma   90.00
#
_symmetry.space_group_name_H-M   'P 1'
#
loop_
_entity.id
_entity.type
_entity.pdbx_description
1 polymer ?
#
loop_
_entity_poly.entity_id
_entity_poly.type
_entity_poly.pdbx_seq_one_letter_code
_entity_poly.pdbx_strand_id
1 'polypeptide(L)'
;KEAAAASGVYKRQDKIGGSSPKNVQQSMAVELLLPEDIPLVTMIGKAGTGTPLLALAAGLLQTEDLGIYKKLVVARPIVPVGKDIGYLPGEKEEKLKPWMQPIFDNLEFLFNAKKPGELDAILAGVGSIQVEALTYIRGRSIPDQFIII
;
A
#
# COMPACT_ATOMS: atom_id res chain seq x y z
N LYS A 1 9.76 -3.80 -26.78
CA LYS A 1 9.41 -2.48 -27.36
C LYS A 1 8.22 -2.01 -26.54
N GLU A 2 8.29 -1.04 -25.64
CA GLU A 2 9.17 0.12 -25.50
C GLU A 2 9.14 0.48 -24.01
N ALA A 3 10.31 0.61 -23.38
CA ALA A 3 10.41 1.20 -22.06
C ALA A 3 10.16 2.70 -22.25
N ALA A 4 8.93 3.13 -21.96
CA ALA A 4 8.55 4.54 -22.05
C ALA A 4 9.22 5.30 -20.90
N ALA A 5 10.40 5.83 -21.23
CA ALA A 5 11.11 6.96 -20.63
C ALA A 5 10.51 7.57 -19.35
N ALA A 6 11.28 7.45 -18.27
CA ALA A 6 11.19 8.13 -16.98
C ALA A 6 11.35 9.67 -17.07
N SER A 7 10.58 10.36 -17.91
CA SER A 7 10.60 11.84 -18.01
C SER A 7 9.24 12.48 -18.32
N GLY A 8 8.15 11.72 -18.20
CA GLY A 8 6.80 12.27 -18.32
C GLY A 8 6.35 12.88 -17.00
N VAL A 9 6.22 14.20 -16.94
CA VAL A 9 5.46 14.89 -15.88
C VAL A 9 4.10 14.19 -15.77
N TYR A 10 3.84 13.52 -14.65
CA TYR A 10 2.57 12.86 -14.38
C TYR A 10 1.46 13.91 -14.53
N LYS A 11 0.56 13.75 -15.51
CA LYS A 11 -0.48 14.77 -15.70
C LYS A 11 -1.46 14.64 -14.55
N ARG A 12 -1.89 15.78 -14.01
CA ARG A 12 -2.85 15.88 -12.88
C ARG A 12 -4.16 15.08 -13.04
N GLN A 13 -4.46 14.59 -14.23
CA GLN A 13 -5.65 13.79 -14.58
C GLN A 13 -5.39 12.28 -14.67
N ASP A 14 -4.13 11.84 -14.67
CA ASP A 14 -3.81 10.42 -14.72
C ASP A 14 -4.27 9.77 -13.40
N LYS A 15 -4.94 8.62 -13.49
CA LYS A 15 -5.41 7.87 -12.31
C LYS A 15 -4.31 6.93 -11.83
N ILE A 16 -3.94 7.01 -10.55
CA ILE A 16 -3.16 5.95 -9.91
C ILE A 16 -4.14 5.04 -9.18
N GLY A 17 -4.16 3.76 -9.55
CA GLY A 17 -4.99 2.75 -8.87
C GLY A 17 -6.47 3.15 -8.79
N GLY A 18 -7.00 3.79 -9.84
CA GLY A 18 -8.40 4.24 -9.88
C GLY A 18 -8.71 5.59 -9.23
N SER A 19 -7.76 6.24 -8.56
CA SER A 19 -7.95 7.57 -7.93
C SER A 19 -7.01 8.64 -8.51
N SER A 20 -7.52 9.87 -8.67
CA SER A 20 -6.72 11.02 -9.11
C SER A 20 -6.44 11.97 -7.95
N PRO A 21 -5.24 12.60 -7.89
CA PRO A 21 -4.94 13.63 -6.90
C PRO A 21 -5.99 14.75 -6.89
N LYS A 22 -6.52 15.09 -5.73
CA LYS A 22 -7.55 16.13 -5.55
C LYS A 22 -6.99 17.51 -5.25
N ASN A 23 -5.75 17.59 -4.78
CA ASN A 23 -5.09 18.85 -4.45
C ASN A 23 -3.61 18.83 -4.85
N VAL A 24 -2.95 19.97 -4.68
CA VAL A 24 -1.55 20.16 -5.08
C VAL A 24 -0.62 19.25 -4.28
N GLN A 25 -0.85 19.10 -2.98
CA GLN A 25 -0.03 18.27 -2.10
C GLN A 25 -0.10 16.79 -2.49
N GLN A 26 -1.28 16.30 -2.86
CA GLN A 26 -1.45 14.94 -3.38
C GLN A 26 -0.78 14.76 -4.75
N SER A 27 -0.78 15.80 -5.58
CA SER A 27 -0.12 15.75 -6.89
C SER A 27 1.40 15.66 -6.70
N MET A 28 1.96 16.48 -5.80
CA MET A 28 3.37 16.41 -5.41
C MET A 28 3.74 15.05 -4.80
N ALA A 29 2.89 14.50 -3.93
CA ALA A 29 3.12 13.18 -3.35
C ALA A 29 3.22 12.10 -4.43
N VAL A 30 2.31 12.13 -5.41
CA VAL A 30 2.35 11.23 -6.56
C VAL A 30 3.63 11.40 -7.38
N GLU A 31 4.01 12.64 -7.70
CA GLU A 31 5.24 12.93 -8.45
C GLU A 31 6.50 12.45 -7.73
N LEU A 32 6.48 12.36 -6.40
CA LEU A 32 7.59 11.85 -5.60
C LEU A 32 7.57 10.32 -5.46
N LEU A 33 6.41 9.68 -5.54
CA LEU A 33 6.25 8.24 -5.32
C LEU A 33 6.55 7.38 -6.55
N LEU A 34 6.51 7.96 -7.76
CA LEU A 34 6.67 7.23 -9.03
C LEU A 34 8.11 7.10 -9.54
N PRO A 35 9.01 8.09 -9.37
CA PRO A 35 10.38 7.97 -9.85
C PRO A 35 11.19 6.93 -9.05
N GLU A 36 11.92 6.06 -9.76
CA GLU A 36 12.77 5.01 -9.16
C GLU A 36 14.07 5.55 -8.53
N ASP A 37 14.46 6.79 -8.86
CA ASP A 37 15.64 7.46 -8.31
C ASP A 37 15.42 8.05 -6.91
N ILE A 38 14.18 8.03 -6.41
CA ILE A 38 13.82 8.43 -5.06
C ILE A 38 13.56 7.17 -4.20
N PRO A 39 14.55 6.68 -3.44
CA PRO A 39 14.43 5.41 -2.73
C PRO A 39 13.55 5.46 -1.47
N LEU A 40 13.23 6.67 -0.98
CA LEU A 40 12.44 6.86 0.23
C LEU A 40 11.61 8.14 0.14
N VAL A 41 10.31 8.01 0.39
CA VAL A 41 9.39 9.13 0.49
C VAL A 41 8.71 9.08 1.86
N THR A 42 8.91 10.13 2.65
CA THR A 42 8.18 10.31 3.91
C THR A 42 7.05 11.30 3.69
N MET A 43 5.81 10.85 3.92
CA MET A 43 4.64 11.71 3.79
C MET A 43 4.01 11.97 5.16
N ILE A 44 3.90 13.25 5.52
CA ILE A 44 3.29 13.68 6.78
C ILE A 44 2.04 14.48 6.45
N GLY A 45 0.90 14.05 6.99
CA GLY A 45 -0.38 14.72 6.76
C GLY A 45 -1.35 14.46 7.90
N LYS A 46 -2.34 15.33 8.04
CA LYS A 46 -3.46 15.11 8.96
C LYS A 46 -4.25 13.86 8.54
N ALA A 47 -4.93 13.21 9.48
CA ALA A 47 -5.83 12.12 9.17
C ALA A 47 -6.85 12.54 8.09
N GLY A 48 -7.14 11.63 7.16
CA GLY A 48 -8.06 11.88 6.05
C GLY A 48 -7.48 12.63 4.84
N THR A 49 -6.17 12.92 4.83
CA THR A 49 -5.50 13.56 3.66
C THR A 49 -5.17 12.59 2.52
N GLY A 50 -5.47 11.30 2.67
CA GLY A 50 -5.29 10.27 1.63
C GLY A 50 -3.87 9.74 1.50
N THR A 51 -2.98 10.03 2.44
CA THR A 51 -1.57 9.62 2.39
C THR A 51 -1.37 8.11 2.23
N PRO A 52 -2.01 7.25 3.07
CA PRO A 52 -1.87 5.80 2.90
C PRO A 52 -2.49 5.31 1.59
N LEU A 53 -3.59 5.93 1.16
CA LEU A 53 -4.27 5.59 -0.08
C LEU A 53 -3.39 5.85 -1.31
N LEU A 54 -2.70 7.00 -1.35
CA LEU A 54 -1.78 7.33 -2.43
C LEU A 54 -0.55 6.43 -2.44
N ALA A 55 0.00 6.10 -1.27
CA ALA A 55 1.10 5.13 -1.17
C ALA A 55 0.70 3.76 -1.73
N LEU A 56 -0.47 3.26 -1.34
CA LEU A 56 -1.00 1.99 -1.82
C LEU A 56 -1.23 2.02 -3.33
N ALA A 57 -1.85 3.08 -3.84
CA ALA A 57 -2.08 3.24 -5.27
C ALA A 57 -0.76 3.22 -6.06
N ALA A 58 0.25 3.96 -5.61
CA ALA A 58 1.56 4.00 -6.26
C ALA A 58 2.29 2.65 -6.18
N GLY A 59 2.21 1.97 -5.03
CA GLY A 59 2.78 0.64 -4.86
C GLY A 59 2.13 -0.42 -5.73
N LEU A 60 0.79 -0.38 -5.88
CA LEU A 60 0.05 -1.26 -6.78
C LEU A 60 0.43 -1.00 -8.25
N LEU A 61 0.47 0.26 -8.68
CA LEU A 61 0.90 0.62 -10.04
C LEU A 61 2.30 0.10 -10.34
N GLN A 62 3.26 0.30 -9.43
CA GLN A 62 4.64 -0.13 -9.66
C GLN A 62 4.87 -1.64 -9.55
N THR A 63 4.01 -2.36 -8.84
CA THR A 63 4.12 -3.82 -8.65
C THR A 63 3.30 -4.58 -9.69
N GLU A 64 2.02 -4.25 -9.86
CA GLU A 64 1.08 -5.00 -10.70
C GLU A 64 1.06 -4.54 -12.15
N ASP A 65 1.03 -3.23 -12.38
CA ASP A 65 0.83 -2.69 -13.72
C ASP A 65 2.18 -2.52 -14.45
N LEU A 66 3.21 -2.01 -13.75
CA LEU A 66 4.53 -1.74 -14.32
C LEU A 66 5.54 -2.88 -14.11
N GLY A 67 5.32 -3.74 -13.10
CA GLY A 67 6.21 -4.85 -12.79
C GLY A 67 7.64 -4.44 -12.38
N ILE A 68 7.82 -3.21 -11.90
CA ILE A 68 9.11 -2.68 -11.42
C ILE A 68 9.53 -3.42 -10.15
N TYR A 69 8.57 -3.61 -9.23
CA TYR A 69 8.77 -4.38 -8.01
C TYR A 69 8.08 -5.73 -8.08
N LYS A 70 8.66 -6.74 -7.44
CA LYS A 70 8.08 -8.10 -7.39
C LYS A 70 6.92 -8.21 -6.41
N LYS A 71 6.93 -7.38 -5.36
CA LYS A 71 5.93 -7.39 -4.29
C LYS A 71 5.67 -6.00 -3.72
N LEU A 72 4.43 -5.78 -3.30
CA LEU A 72 4.01 -4.67 -2.45
C LEU A 72 3.87 -5.18 -1.01
N VAL A 73 4.67 -4.65 -0.10
CA VAL A 73 4.59 -4.96 1.33
C VAL A 73 4.07 -3.77 2.10
N VAL A 74 3.00 -3.97 2.85
CA VAL A 74 2.42 -2.96 3.73
C VAL A 74 2.59 -3.43 5.17
N ALA A 75 3.41 -2.73 5.93
CA ALA A 75 3.80 -3.10 7.27
C ALA A 75 3.31 -2.08 8.28
N ARG A 76 2.35 -2.45 9.14
CA ARG A 76 1.82 -1.51 10.15
C ARG A 76 2.33 -1.83 11.55
N PRO A 77 2.73 -0.83 12.37
CA PRO A 77 3.05 -1.07 13.77
C PRO A 77 1.79 -1.46 14.55
N ILE A 78 1.92 -2.51 15.38
CA ILE A 78 0.89 -2.89 16.34
C ILE A 78 1.21 -2.16 17.64
N VAL A 79 0.35 -1.23 18.02
CA VAL A 79 0.39 -0.61 19.35
C VAL A 79 -0.72 -1.27 20.17
N PRO A 80 -0.39 -2.15 21.13
CA PRO A 80 -1.39 -2.72 22.02
C PRO A 80 -1.94 -1.62 22.92
N VAL A 81 -3.26 -1.49 23.00
CA VAL A 81 -3.94 -0.62 23.97
C VAL A 81 -4.38 -1.51 25.14
N GLY A 82 -3.58 -1.56 26.21
CA GLY A 82 -3.87 -2.36 27.41
C GLY A 82 -2.95 -3.56 27.62
N LYS A 83 -3.44 -4.62 28.30
CA LYS A 83 -2.69 -5.88 28.50
C LYS A 83 -2.25 -6.42 27.15
N ASP A 84 -1.01 -6.90 27.07
CA ASP A 84 -0.41 -7.52 25.88
C ASP A 84 -1.42 -8.38 25.10
N ILE A 85 -1.30 -8.39 23.76
CA ILE A 85 -1.98 -9.29 22.81
C ILE A 85 -2.09 -10.77 23.27
N GLY A 86 -1.25 -11.17 24.24
CA GLY A 86 -1.31 -12.43 24.95
C GLY A 86 -2.55 -12.59 25.84
N TYR A 87 -3.73 -12.67 25.21
CA TYR A 87 -4.82 -13.60 25.56
C TYR A 87 -6.02 -13.50 24.58
N LEU A 88 -5.85 -13.08 23.32
CA LEU A 88 -6.94 -13.26 22.34
C LEU A 88 -6.93 -14.72 21.86
N PRO A 89 -8.00 -15.51 22.05
CA PRO A 89 -8.14 -16.81 21.40
C PRO A 89 -8.28 -16.63 19.88
N GLY A 90 -7.72 -17.54 19.09
CA GLY A 90 -7.77 -17.48 17.63
C GLY A 90 -6.40 -17.56 16.95
N GLU A 91 -6.41 -17.67 15.63
CA GLU A 91 -5.21 -17.73 14.79
C GLU A 91 -4.47 -16.38 14.76
N LYS A 92 -3.19 -16.42 14.39
CA LYS A 92 -2.33 -15.23 14.33
C LYS A 92 -2.96 -14.09 13.50
N GLU A 93 -3.55 -14.42 12.36
CA GLU A 93 -4.21 -13.46 11.47
C GLU A 93 -5.46 -12.83 12.09
N GLU A 94 -6.27 -13.62 12.80
CA GLU A 94 -7.48 -13.13 13.49
C GLU A 94 -7.12 -12.09 14.55
N LYS A 95 -5.99 -12.29 15.26
CA LYS A 95 -5.49 -11.35 16.25
C LYS A 95 -5.00 -10.05 15.65
N LEU A 96 -4.58 -10.04 14.38
CA LEU A 96 -4.02 -8.85 13.72
C LEU A 96 -5.04 -8.10 12.88
N LYS A 97 -6.13 -8.76 12.51
CA LYS A 97 -7.18 -8.24 11.65
C LYS A 97 -7.64 -6.82 12.02
N PRO A 98 -7.92 -6.47 13.30
CA PRO A 98 -8.36 -5.11 13.65
C PRO A 98 -7.35 -4.00 13.27
N TRP A 99 -6.05 -4.30 13.36
CA TRP A 99 -4.99 -3.36 13.00
C TRP A 99 -4.76 -3.31 11.49
N MET A 100 -4.98 -4.41 10.77
CA MET A 100 -4.79 -4.44 9.31
C MET A 100 -6.03 -3.91 8.56
N GLN A 101 -7.20 -3.89 9.19
CA GLN A 101 -8.47 -3.50 8.56
C GLN A 101 -8.39 -2.18 7.75
N PRO A 102 -7.79 -1.08 8.25
CA PRO A 102 -7.72 0.16 7.47
C PRO A 102 -6.89 0.07 6.18
N ILE A 103 -5.96 -0.90 6.09
CA ILE A 103 -5.23 -1.18 4.85
C ILE A 103 -6.16 -1.90 3.88
N PHE A 104 -6.88 -2.92 4.35
CA PHE A 104 -7.87 -3.64 3.55
C PHE A 104 -8.98 -2.71 3.05
N ASP A 105 -9.51 -1.80 3.88
CA ASP A 105 -10.53 -0.83 3.46
C ASP A 105 -10.03 0.07 2.29
N ASN A 106 -8.75 0.45 2.31
CA ASN A 106 -8.16 1.21 1.19
C ASN A 106 -7.98 0.34 -0.06
N LEU A 107 -7.60 -0.92 0.09
CA LEU A 107 -7.49 -1.86 -1.03
C LEU A 107 -8.86 -2.14 -1.65
N GLU A 108 -9.91 -2.32 -0.84
CA GLU A 108 -11.30 -2.46 -1.31
C GLU A 108 -11.69 -1.25 -2.17
N PHE A 109 -11.36 -0.04 -1.71
CA PHE A 109 -11.61 1.19 -2.46
C PHE A 109 -10.84 1.23 -3.79
N LEU A 110 -9.55 0.91 -3.80
CA LEU A 110 -8.70 0.95 -5.01
C LEU A 110 -9.11 -0.11 -6.04
N PHE A 111 -9.45 -1.31 -5.59
CA PHE A 111 -9.96 -2.37 -6.46
C PHE A 111 -11.45 -2.22 -6.80
N ASN A 112 -12.14 -1.24 -6.21
CA ASN A 112 -13.58 -1.04 -6.33
C ASN A 112 -14.36 -2.34 -6.00
N ALA A 113 -13.88 -3.09 -5.01
CA ALA A 113 -14.52 -4.28 -4.48
C ALA A 113 -15.73 -3.85 -3.64
N LYS A 114 -16.94 -4.22 -4.07
CA LYS A 114 -18.20 -3.80 -3.42
C LYS A 114 -18.91 -4.94 -2.71
N LYS A 115 -18.56 -6.18 -3.05
CA LYS A 115 -19.20 -7.37 -2.47
C LYS A 115 -18.32 -7.94 -1.36
N PRO A 116 -18.93 -8.46 -0.28
CA PRO A 116 -18.17 -9.20 0.74
C PRO A 116 -17.36 -10.35 0.11
N GLY A 117 -16.08 -10.45 0.47
CA GLY A 117 -15.16 -11.49 -0.03
C GLY A 117 -14.61 -11.26 -1.44
N GLU A 118 -15.02 -10.19 -2.14
CA GLU A 118 -14.49 -9.86 -3.47
C GLU A 118 -13.01 -9.48 -3.41
N LEU A 119 -12.62 -8.68 -2.41
CA LEU A 119 -11.21 -8.35 -2.20
C LEU A 119 -10.38 -9.61 -1.89
N ASP A 120 -10.88 -10.51 -1.03
CA ASP A 120 -10.17 -11.75 -0.70
C ASP A 120 -9.93 -12.61 -1.95
N ALA A 121 -10.91 -12.68 -2.86
CA ALA A 121 -10.76 -13.39 -4.13
C ALA A 121 -9.73 -12.72 -5.06
N ILE A 122 -9.70 -11.38 -5.11
CA ILE A 122 -8.70 -10.62 -5.87
C ILE A 122 -7.30 -10.86 -5.29
N LEU A 123 -7.13 -10.71 -3.98
CA LEU A 123 -5.84 -10.90 -3.30
C LEU A 123 -5.37 -12.36 -3.37
N ALA A 124 -6.27 -13.34 -3.39
CA ALA A 124 -5.91 -14.73 -3.62
C ALA A 124 -5.34 -14.98 -5.04
N GLY A 125 -5.79 -14.20 -6.02
CA GLY A 125 -5.22 -14.19 -7.37
C GLY A 125 -3.93 -13.36 -7.49
N VAL A 126 -3.72 -12.40 -6.59
CA VAL A 126 -2.62 -11.44 -6.60
C VAL A 126 -1.66 -11.73 -5.44
N GLY A 127 -0.75 -12.70 -5.64
CA GLY A 127 0.21 -13.14 -4.62
C GLY A 127 1.37 -12.17 -4.34
N SER A 128 1.38 -11.01 -4.99
CA SER A 128 2.40 -9.96 -4.89
C SER A 128 2.11 -8.96 -3.76
N ILE A 129 0.88 -8.88 -3.25
CA ILE A 129 0.49 -7.96 -2.18
C ILE A 129 0.57 -8.67 -0.84
N GLN A 130 1.33 -8.11 0.11
CA GLN A 130 1.49 -8.64 1.46
C GLN A 130 1.19 -7.56 2.50
N VAL A 131 0.26 -7.85 3.41
CA VAL A 131 -0.09 -6.98 4.53
C VAL A 131 0.31 -7.68 5.82
N GLU A 132 1.27 -7.13 6.55
CA GLU A 132 1.83 -7.74 7.75
C GLU A 132 2.05 -6.73 8.87
N ALA A 133 2.29 -7.25 10.08
CA ALA A 133 2.76 -6.44 11.19
C ALA A 133 4.22 -6.02 10.98
N LEU A 134 4.56 -4.78 11.35
CA LEU A 134 5.94 -4.27 11.28
C LEU A 134 6.94 -5.15 12.04
N THR A 135 6.50 -5.78 13.13
CA THR A 135 7.32 -6.70 13.94
C THR A 135 7.73 -7.96 13.17
N TYR A 136 7.03 -8.35 12.11
CA TYR A 136 7.32 -9.57 11.32
C TYR A 136 8.24 -9.32 10.14
N ILE A 137 8.42 -8.07 9.73
CA ILE A 137 9.41 -7.73 8.70
C ILE A 137 10.79 -7.42 9.29
N ARG A 138 10.88 -7.28 10.62
CA ARG A 138 12.13 -6.95 11.32
C ARG A 138 13.20 -8.03 11.09
N GLY A 139 14.36 -7.61 10.59
CA GLY A 139 15.51 -8.49 10.35
C GLY A 139 15.44 -9.35 9.09
N ARG A 140 14.40 -9.19 8.26
CA ARG A 140 14.31 -9.85 6.94
C ARG A 140 15.08 -9.06 5.88
N SER A 141 15.72 -9.78 4.97
CA SER A 141 16.17 -9.22 3.69
C SER A 141 15.02 -9.25 2.70
N ILE A 142 14.61 -8.09 2.20
CA ILE A 142 13.40 -7.90 1.39
C ILE A 142 13.80 -7.19 0.08
N PRO A 143 14.46 -7.90 -0.87
CA PRO A 143 14.92 -7.29 -2.12
C PRO A 143 13.77 -7.14 -3.13
N ASP A 144 13.85 -6.10 -3.96
CA ASP A 144 12.95 -5.82 -5.08
C ASP A 144 11.47 -5.66 -4.67
N GLN A 145 11.20 -5.00 -3.54
CA GLN A 145 9.83 -4.79 -3.04
C GLN A 145 9.55 -3.32 -2.78
N PHE A 146 8.32 -2.91 -3.08
CA PHE A 146 7.79 -1.62 -2.69
C PHE A 146 7.26 -1.73 -1.26
N ILE A 147 7.83 -1.00 -0.32
CA ILE A 147 7.51 -1.12 1.12
C ILE A 147 6.80 0.15 1.60
N ILE A 148 5.64 -0.04 2.23
CA ILE A 148 4.88 1.00 2.92
C ILE A 148 4.91 0.70 4.42
N ILE A 149 5.25 1.70 5.24
CA ILE A 149 5.34 1.60 6.70
C ILE A 149 4.36 2.60 7.36
#